data_AF-A0A920NGT4-F1
#
_entry.id   AF-A0A920NGT4-F1
#
_cell.length_a   1.000
_cell.length_b   1.000
_cell.length_c   1.000
_cell.angle_alpha   90.00
_cell.angle_beta   90.00
_cell.angle_gamma   90.00
#
_symmetry.space_group_name_H-M   'P 1'
#
loop_
_entity.id
_entity.type
_entity.pdbx_description
1 polymer ?
#
loop_
_entity_poly.entity_id
_entity_poly.type
_entity_poly.pdbx_seq_one_letter_code
_entity_poly.pdbx_strand_id
1 'polypeptide(L)'
;MRNGADVASFILVDAITFLCFAVLVMLVTKTPFTLTGRLTGWAIVCGAFSSISVFTVLYALKFGGDGSIVYPIQSLQVVVAVVLAFIVFREPVTMTKLIGLSLGIGSLLILSR
;
A
#
# COMPACT_ATOMS: atom_id res chain seq x y z
N MET A 1 28.81 6.76 -5.62
CA MET A 1 29.27 5.39 -5.27
C MET A 1 28.12 4.43 -5.53
N ARG A 2 28.35 3.38 -6.33
CA ARG A 2 27.38 2.38 -6.80
C ARG A 2 27.07 1.39 -5.65
N ASN A 3 26.11 1.70 -4.79
CA ASN A 3 25.43 0.67 -3.99
C ASN A 3 24.17 0.28 -4.78
N GLY A 4 24.14 -0.73 -5.63
CA GLY A 4 24.51 -2.11 -5.33
C GLY A 4 23.31 -2.92 -4.79
N ALA A 5 22.25 -2.26 -4.31
CA ALA A 5 20.98 -2.92 -4.06
C ALA A 5 20.22 -2.97 -5.39
N ASP A 6 20.41 -4.04 -6.15
CA ASP A 6 19.58 -4.26 -7.32
C ASP A 6 18.11 -4.35 -6.87
N VAL A 7 17.21 -3.69 -7.58
CA VAL A 7 15.76 -3.67 -7.26
C VAL A 7 15.20 -5.10 -7.13
N ALA A 8 15.79 -6.08 -7.82
CA ALA A 8 15.43 -7.48 -7.63
C ALA A 8 15.71 -7.98 -6.20
N SER A 9 16.83 -7.59 -5.59
CA SER A 9 17.17 -7.97 -4.21
C SER A 9 16.21 -7.35 -3.20
N PHE A 10 15.78 -6.10 -3.41
CA PHE A 10 14.80 -5.45 -2.55
C PHE A 10 13.44 -6.14 -2.62
N ILE A 11 12.96 -6.46 -3.83
CA ILE A 11 11.70 -7.19 -4.06
C ILE A 11 11.76 -8.58 -3.44
N LEU A 12 12.90 -9.28 -3.56
CA LEU A 12 13.08 -10.59 -2.95
C LEU A 12 12.96 -10.53 -1.42
N VAL A 13 13.63 -9.57 -0.78
CA VAL A 13 13.58 -9.41 0.68
C VAL A 13 12.16 -9.05 1.13
N ASP A 14 11.49 -8.13 0.44
CA ASP A 14 10.10 -7.75 0.73
C ASP A 14 9.14 -8.93 0.58
N ALA A 15 9.23 -9.66 -0.54
CA ALA A 15 8.40 -10.84 -0.80
C ALA A 15 8.62 -11.96 0.21
N ILE A 16 9.87 -12.24 0.59
CA ILE A 16 10.20 -13.24 1.63
C ILE A 16 9.63 -12.81 2.97
N THR A 17 9.72 -11.53 3.32
CA THR A 17 9.20 -10.96 4.57
C THR A 17 7.68 -11.07 4.61
N PHE A 18 7.00 -10.69 3.52
CA PHE A 18 5.55 -10.81 3.39
C PHE A 18 5.08 -12.25 3.46
N LEU A 19 5.79 -13.17 2.82
CA LEU A 19 5.48 -14.60 2.85
C LEU A 19 5.63 -15.16 4.27
N CYS A 20 6.70 -14.79 4.98
CA CYS A 20 6.89 -15.18 6.37
C CYS A 20 5.76 -14.65 7.27
N PHE A 21 5.38 -13.37 7.10
CA PHE A 21 4.29 -12.76 7.85
C PHE A 21 2.94 -13.42 7.54
N ALA A 22 2.66 -13.73 6.27
CA ALA A 22 1.46 -14.43 5.86
C ALA A 22 1.37 -15.83 6.48
N VAL A 23 2.48 -16.56 6.55
CA VAL A 23 2.56 -17.87 7.23
C VAL A 23 2.29 -17.71 8.73
N LEU A 24 2.89 -16.71 9.39
CA LEU A 24 2.61 -16.41 10.80
C LEU A 24 1.12 -16.13 11.06
N VAL A 25 0.50 -15.31 10.21
CA VAL A 25 -0.94 -15.01 10.31
C VAL A 25 -1.77 -16.28 10.11
N MET A 26 -1.44 -17.14 9.15
CA MET A 26 -2.13 -18.42 8.97
C MET A 26 -2.02 -19.32 10.20
N LEU A 27 -0.85 -19.37 10.84
CA LEU A 27 -0.61 -20.16 12.04
C LEU A 27 -1.41 -19.64 13.25
N VAL A 28 -1.55 -18.31 13.37
CA VAL A 28 -2.29 -17.65 14.45
C VAL A 28 -3.80 -17.71 14.24
N THR A 29 -4.27 -17.50 13.02
CA THR A 29 -5.71 -17.33 12.72
C THR A 29 -6.46 -18.67 12.64
N LYS A 30 -5.79 -19.81 12.40
CA LYS A 30 -6.41 -21.16 12.37
C LYS A 30 -7.75 -21.24 11.59
N THR A 31 -7.93 -20.41 10.56
CA THR A 31 -9.17 -20.41 9.77
C THR A 31 -9.16 -21.54 8.76
N PRO A 32 -10.25 -22.30 8.60
CA PRO A 32 -10.39 -23.24 7.50
C PRO A 32 -10.34 -22.46 6.18
N PHE A 33 -9.60 -22.98 5.20
CA PHE A 33 -9.51 -22.44 3.84
C PHE A 33 -10.88 -22.49 3.13
N THR A 34 -11.81 -21.59 3.48
CA THR A 34 -13.08 -21.42 2.78
C THR A 34 -12.92 -20.35 1.71
N LEU A 35 -12.02 -20.63 0.76
CA LEU A 35 -11.86 -19.81 -0.45
C LEU A 35 -13.08 -20.02 -1.35
N THR A 36 -14.11 -19.20 -1.16
CA THR A 36 -15.15 -19.02 -2.18
C THR A 36 -14.45 -18.57 -3.46
N GLY A 37 -14.59 -19.30 -4.57
CA GLY A 37 -13.86 -19.02 -5.82
C GLY A 37 -14.01 -17.58 -6.34
N ARG A 38 -15.11 -16.90 -5.97
CA ARG A 38 -15.32 -15.46 -6.22
C ARG A 38 -14.32 -14.59 -5.47
N LEU A 39 -14.08 -14.84 -4.17
CA LEU A 39 -13.09 -14.12 -3.37
C LEU A 39 -11.66 -14.36 -3.88
N THR A 40 -11.34 -15.56 -4.35
CA THR A 40 -10.04 -15.84 -4.98
C THR A 40 -9.82 -15.00 -6.23
N GLY A 41 -10.86 -14.83 -7.07
CA GLY A 41 -10.81 -13.95 -8.23
C GLY A 41 -10.52 -12.49 -7.85
N TRP A 42 -11.23 -11.95 -6.85
CA TRP A 42 -10.97 -10.59 -6.34
C TRP A 42 -9.58 -10.46 -5.71
N ALA A 43 -9.10 -11.48 -5.01
CA ALA A 43 -7.78 -11.49 -4.38
C ALA A 43 -6.64 -11.43 -5.43
N ILE A 44 -6.77 -12.16 -6.54
CA ILE A 44 -5.78 -12.12 -7.63
C ILE A 44 -5.72 -10.73 -8.25
N VAL A 45 -6.87 -10.08 -8.47
CA VAL A 45 -6.93 -8.72 -9.03
C VAL A 45 -6.29 -7.70 -8.08
N CYS A 46 -6.60 -7.76 -6.77
CA CYS A 46 -5.95 -6.91 -5.77
C CYS A 46 -4.43 -7.16 -5.68
N GLY A 47 -4.00 -8.42 -5.72
CA GLY A 47 -2.59 -8.79 -5.68
C GLY A 47 -1.83 -8.23 -6.88
N ALA A 48 -2.37 -8.39 -8.09
CA ALA A 48 -1.76 -7.86 -9.30
C ALA A 48 -1.63 -6.33 -9.26
N PHE A 49 -2.66 -5.64 -8.77
CA PHE A 49 -2.63 -4.18 -8.64
C PHE A 49 -1.60 -3.70 -7.61
N SER A 50 -1.50 -4.40 -6.47
CA SER A 50 -0.50 -4.10 -5.44
C SER A 50 0.93 -4.28 -5.95
N SER A 51 1.21 -5.38 -6.67
CA SER A 51 2.51 -5.64 -7.28
C SER A 51 2.90 -4.56 -8.30
N ILE A 52 1.95 -4.10 -9.11
CA ILE A 52 2.16 -3.00 -10.07
C ILE A 52 2.50 -1.68 -9.37
N SER A 53 1.84 -1.38 -8.25
CA SER A 53 2.12 -0.17 -7.46
C SER A 53 3.55 -0.17 -6.94
N VAL A 54 3.98 -1.27 -6.30
CA VAL A 54 5.35 -1.41 -5.79
C VAL A 54 6.38 -1.32 -6.91
N PHE A 55 6.11 -1.96 -8.06
CA PHE A 55 7.00 -1.89 -9.21
C PHE A 55 7.17 -0.46 -9.73
N THR A 56 6.10 0.32 -9.79
CA THR A 56 6.12 1.72 -10.24
C THR A 56 6.97 2.61 -9.33
N VAL A 57 6.85 2.43 -8.02
CA VAL A 57 7.60 3.19 -7.01
C VAL A 57 9.09 2.87 -7.08
N LEU A 58 9.42 1.58 -7.22
CA LEU A 58 10.80 1.13 -7.38
C LEU A 58 11.40 1.62 -8.70
N TYR A 59 10.61 1.66 -9.77
CA TYR A 59 11.02 2.23 -11.05
C TYR A 59 11.29 3.74 -10.94
N ALA A 60 10.42 4.49 -10.25
CA ALA A 60 10.63 5.92 -9.98
C ALA A 60 11.92 6.18 -9.17
N LEU A 61 12.21 5.33 -8.17
CA LEU A 61 13.46 5.38 -7.41
C LEU A 61 14.68 5.00 -8.25
N LYS A 62 14.58 4.00 -9.14
CA LYS A 62 15.70 3.55 -10.01
C LYS A 62 16.09 4.58 -11.08
N PHE A 63 15.16 5.41 -11.55
CA PHE A 63 15.42 6.46 -12.55
C PHE A 63 16.05 7.75 -11.98
N GLY A 64 16.44 7.75 -10.70
CA GLY A 64 17.06 8.91 -10.06
C GLY A 64 16.04 9.89 -9.49
N GLY A 65 14.77 9.47 -9.31
CA GLY A 65 13.82 10.21 -8.50
C GLY A 65 14.29 10.26 -7.06
N ASP A 66 14.65 11.44 -6.59
CA ASP A 66 15.05 11.66 -5.20
C ASP A 66 13.99 11.09 -4.26
N GLY A 67 14.40 10.31 -3.26
CA GLY A 67 13.47 9.70 -2.30
C GLY A 67 12.56 10.73 -1.63
N SER A 68 13.04 11.97 -1.51
CA SER A 68 12.30 13.14 -1.04
C SER A 68 11.09 13.53 -1.89
N ILE A 69 10.99 13.10 -3.14
CA ILE A 69 9.82 13.37 -4.02
C ILE A 69 8.91 12.15 -4.08
N VAL A 70 9.49 10.94 -4.11
CA VAL A 70 8.73 9.70 -4.20
C VAL A 70 7.97 9.40 -2.91
N TYR A 71 8.56 9.64 -1.73
CA TYR A 71 7.90 9.39 -0.44
C TYR A 71 6.66 10.25 -0.19
N PRO A 72 6.66 11.58 -0.47
CA PRO A 72 5.44 12.39 -0.41
C PRO A 72 4.35 11.94 -1.39
N ILE A 73 4.74 11.49 -2.59
CA ILE A 73 3.77 10.95 -3.56
C ILE A 73 3.19 9.63 -3.04
N GLN A 74 4.01 8.76 -2.44
CA GLN A 74 3.53 7.53 -1.81
C GLN A 74 2.53 7.82 -0.68
N SER A 75 2.80 8.82 0.15
CA SER A 75 1.94 9.15 1.27
C SER A 75 0.60 9.78 0.83
N LEU A 76 0.52 10.34 -0.37
CA LEU A 76 -0.73 10.73 -1.03
C LEU A 76 -1.69 9.56 -1.28
N GLN A 77 -1.22 8.31 -1.30
CA GLN A 77 -2.08 7.13 -1.48
C GLN A 77 -3.20 7.07 -0.43
N VAL A 78 -2.95 7.59 0.78
CA VAL A 78 -3.94 7.65 1.86
C VAL A 78 -5.08 8.59 1.50
N VAL A 79 -4.78 9.73 0.88
CA VAL A 79 -5.80 10.67 0.39
C VAL A 79 -6.66 9.99 -0.67
N VAL A 80 -6.05 9.30 -1.62
CA VAL A 80 -6.76 8.54 -2.67
C VAL A 80 -7.66 7.47 -2.05
N ALA A 81 -7.15 6.71 -1.07
CA ALA A 81 -7.93 5.68 -0.38
C ALA A 81 -9.15 6.28 0.34
N VAL A 82 -9.02 7.45 0.98
CA VAL A 82 -10.14 8.09 1.66
C VAL A 82 -11.16 8.67 0.68
N VAL A 83 -10.71 9.30 -0.41
CA VAL A 83 -11.62 9.74 -1.49
C VAL A 83 -12.40 8.56 -2.06
N LEU A 84 -11.71 7.43 -2.30
CA LEU A 84 -12.35 6.22 -2.80
C LEU A 84 -13.32 5.62 -1.78
N ALA A 85 -12.99 5.66 -0.48
CA ALA A 85 -13.89 5.23 0.59
C ALA A 85 -15.17 6.07 0.63
N PHE A 86 -15.09 7.40 0.41
CA PHE A 86 -16.30 8.22 0.30
C PHE A 86 -17.16 7.86 -0.91
N ILE A 87 -16.54 7.66 -2.07
CA ILE A 87 -17.24 7.37 -3.32
C ILE A 87 -17.89 5.98 -3.29
N VAL A 88 -17.13 4.97 -2.84
CA VAL A 88 -17.55 3.56 -2.89
C VAL A 88 -18.41 3.17 -1.70
N PHE A 89 -18.03 3.58 -0.48
CA PHE A 89 -18.66 3.08 0.73
C PHE A 89 -19.93 3.86 1.13
N ARG A 90 -20.14 5.08 0.58
CA ARG A 90 -21.38 5.88 0.73
C ARG A 90 -21.89 5.99 2.19
N GLU A 91 -21.02 5.83 3.18
CA GLU A 91 -21.38 5.85 4.59
C GLU A 91 -21.69 7.29 5.06
N PRO A 92 -22.66 7.47 5.98
CA PRO A 92 -22.95 8.77 6.56
C PRO A 92 -21.72 9.28 7.31
N VAL A 93 -21.28 10.48 6.91
CA VAL A 93 -20.03 11.07 7.36
C VAL A 93 -20.22 11.62 8.78
N THR A 94 -19.91 10.83 9.80
CA THR A 94 -19.81 11.34 11.18
C THR A 94 -18.65 12.34 11.25
N MET A 95 -18.85 13.48 11.93
CA MET A 95 -17.86 14.56 12.04
C MET A 95 -16.44 14.10 12.39
N THR A 96 -16.32 13.03 13.19
CA THR A 96 -15.04 12.42 13.58
C THR A 96 -14.21 11.93 12.39
N LYS A 97 -14.84 11.37 11.34
CA LYS A 97 -14.14 10.91 10.11
C LYS A 97 -13.61 12.09 9.30
N LEU A 98 -14.36 13.20 9.27
CA LEU A 98 -13.97 14.42 8.55
C LEU A 98 -12.77 15.09 9.23
N ILE A 99 -12.78 15.15 10.57
CA ILE A 99 -11.67 15.71 11.37
C ILE A 99 -10.43 14.84 11.20
N GLY A 100 -10.55 13.51 11.32
CA GLY A 100 -9.44 12.58 11.09
C GLY A 100 -8.83 12.71 9.69
N LEU A 101 -9.66 12.90 8.67
CA LEU A 101 -9.19 13.14 7.31
C LEU A 101 -8.45 14.47 7.17
N SER A 102 -9.00 15.55 7.73
CA SER A 102 -8.37 16.87 7.66
C SER A 102 -7.01 16.89 8.37
N LEU A 103 -6.89 16.17 9.50
CA LEU A 103 -5.62 15.95 10.20
C LEU A 103 -4.63 15.13 9.36
N GLY A 104 -5.10 14.06 8.70
CA GLY A 104 -4.28 13.25 7.80
C GLY A 104 -3.72 14.07 6.64
N ILE A 105 -4.58 14.81 5.94
CA ILE A 105 -4.17 15.70 4.84
C ILE A 105 -3.25 16.81 5.35
N GLY A 106 -3.54 17.41 6.50
CA GLY A 106 -2.69 18.42 7.13
C GLY A 106 -1.29 17.89 7.44
N SER A 107 -1.19 16.68 7.98
CA SER A 107 0.10 16.03 8.26
C SER A 107 0.89 15.76 6.97
N LEU A 108 0.22 15.32 5.90
CA LEU A 108 0.85 15.10 4.60
C LEU A 108 1.39 16.40 3.98
N LEU A 109 0.63 17.50 4.09
CA LEU A 109 1.05 18.81 3.57
C LEU A 109 2.24 19.40 4.34
N ILE A 110 2.31 19.17 5.66
CA ILE A 110 3.45 19.58 6.49
C ILE A 110 4.69 18.76 6.15
N LEU A 111 4.53 17.45 5.93
CA LEU A 111 5.64 16.55 5.61
C LEU A 111 6.18 16.75 4.18
N SER A 112 5.32 17.19 3.25
CA SER A 112 5.68 17.47 1.85
C SER A 112 6.39 18.82 1.64
N ARG A 113 6.66 19.58 2.70
CA ARG A 113 7.34 20.88 2.69
C ARG A 113 8.72 20.75 3.33
#